data_AF-A0A5B0G615-F1
#
_entry.id   AF-A0A5B0G615-F1
#
_cell.length_a   1.000
_cell.length_b   1.000
_cell.length_c   1.000
_cell.angle_alpha   90.00
_cell.angle_beta   90.00
_cell.angle_gamma   90.00
#
_symmetry.space_group_name_H-M   'P 1'
#
loop_
_entity.id
_entity.type
_entity.pdbx_description
1 polymer ?
#
loop_
_entity_poly.entity_id
_entity_poly.type
_entity_poly.pdbx_seq_one_letter_code
_entity_poly.pdbx_strand_id
1 'polypeptide(L)'
;MRILVLLVCVLLSSSAFAECTTNARGVTACGNGQTAGGYNPNTGNAWKAQKNQAGVTTTRTSNGGEAKTKNGKGVYKSPSGKTCYKSANSQGCN
;
A
#
# COMPACT_ATOMS: atom_id res chain seq x y z
N MET A 1 -12.97 33.34 26.36
CA MET A 1 -12.53 33.27 24.94
C MET A 1 -11.56 32.13 24.65
N ARG A 2 -10.56 31.84 25.49
CA ARG A 2 -9.59 30.73 25.25
C ARG A 2 -10.22 29.33 25.20
N ILE A 3 -11.22 29.07 26.04
CA ILE A 3 -11.93 27.78 26.09
C ILE A 3 -12.73 27.52 24.79
N LEU A 4 -13.33 28.57 24.21
CA LEU A 4 -14.06 28.47 22.93
C LEU A 4 -13.14 28.09 21.76
N VAL A 5 -11.92 28.63 21.73
CA VAL A 5 -10.93 28.30 20.68
C VAL A 5 -10.49 26.84 20.78
N LEU A 6 -10.27 26.32 21.99
CA LEU A 6 -9.90 24.92 22.20
C LEU A 6 -11.02 23.96 21.80
N LEU A 7 -12.27 24.31 22.09
CA LEU A 7 -13.44 23.49 21.75
C LEU A 7 -13.66 23.41 20.22
N VAL A 8 -13.41 24.51 19.51
CA VAL A 8 -13.42 24.55 18.04
C VAL A 8 -12.29 23.68 17.45
N CYS A 9 -11.07 23.75 17.99
CA CYS A 9 -9.96 22.92 17.50
C CYS A 9 -10.23 21.41 17.62
N VAL A 10 -10.84 20.97 18.73
CA VAL A 10 -11.18 19.54 18.95
C VAL A 10 -12.24 19.06 17.95
N LEU A 11 -13.21 19.90 17.60
CA LEU A 11 -14.26 19.55 16.63
C LEU A 11 -13.70 19.45 15.20
N LEU A 12 -12.77 20.33 14.82
CA LEU A 12 -12.17 20.33 13.47
C LEU A 12 -11.19 19.18 13.22
N SER A 13 -10.54 18.65 14.26
CA SER A 13 -9.60 17.52 14.14
C SER A 13 -10.24 16.17 13.83
N SER A 14 -11.57 16.07 13.86
CA SER A 14 -12.32 14.83 13.65
C SER A 14 -12.35 14.36 12.20
N SER A 15 -11.84 15.15 11.25
CA SER A 15 -12.03 14.93 9.80
C SER A 15 -10.88 14.19 9.10
N ALA A 16 -9.87 13.70 9.82
CA ALA A 16 -8.81 12.86 9.25
C ALA A 16 -9.27 11.40 9.08
N PHE A 17 -10.40 11.17 8.40
CA PHE A 17 -10.80 9.82 8.02
C PHE A 17 -9.99 9.42 6.78
N ALA A 18 -9.08 8.45 6.94
CA ALA A 18 -8.62 7.71 5.77
C ALA A 18 -9.83 6.97 5.21
N GLU A 19 -10.28 7.29 3.99
CA GLU A 19 -11.32 6.51 3.32
C GLU A 19 -10.79 5.09 3.10
N CYS A 20 -11.22 4.19 3.97
CA CYS A 20 -10.87 2.78 3.94
C CYS A 20 -12.05 2.00 3.37
N THR A 21 -11.90 1.45 2.16
CA THR A 21 -12.91 0.57 1.57
C THR A 21 -12.39 -0.85 1.47
N THR A 22 -13.19 -1.81 1.94
CA THR A 22 -12.91 -3.24 1.81
C THR A 22 -13.67 -3.77 0.59
N ASN A 23 -12.95 -4.33 -0.39
CA ASN A 23 -13.59 -4.92 -1.56
C ASN A 23 -14.14 -6.34 -1.25
N ALA A 24 -14.94 -6.89 -2.17
CA ALA A 24 -15.52 -8.24 -2.05
C ALA A 24 -14.48 -9.39 -1.92
N ARG A 25 -13.19 -9.11 -2.14
CA ARG A 25 -12.08 -10.05 -1.93
C ARG A 25 -11.43 -9.92 -0.55
N GLY A 26 -12.00 -9.10 0.35
CA GLY A 26 -11.48 -8.87 1.70
C GLY A 26 -10.24 -7.97 1.74
N VAL A 27 -9.95 -7.22 0.67
CA VAL A 27 -8.81 -6.29 0.62
C VAL A 27 -9.26 -4.91 1.08
N THR A 28 -8.68 -4.42 2.18
CA THR A 28 -8.91 -3.07 2.70
C THR A 28 -7.92 -2.09 2.08
N ALA A 29 -8.40 -1.18 1.25
CA ALA A 29 -7.63 -0.06 0.71
C ALA A 29 -7.91 1.19 1.53
N CYS A 30 -6.88 1.82 2.12
CA CYS A 30 -7.01 2.95 3.03
C CYS A 30 -6.29 4.19 2.52
N GLY A 31 -7.03 5.29 2.37
CA GLY A 31 -6.55 6.55 1.80
C GLY A 31 -6.82 6.63 0.30
N ASN A 32 -6.57 7.81 -0.29
CA ASN A 32 -6.83 8.19 -1.69
C ASN A 32 -6.07 7.33 -2.75
N GLY A 33 -6.16 6.00 -2.69
CA GLY A 33 -5.42 5.06 -3.53
C GLY A 33 -3.90 5.01 -3.28
N GLN A 34 -3.40 5.71 -2.25
CA GLN A 34 -1.96 5.84 -1.98
C GLN A 34 -1.41 4.71 -1.11
N THR A 35 -2.22 4.14 -0.22
CA THR A 35 -1.83 3.00 0.62
C THR A 35 -2.91 1.92 0.53
N ALA A 36 -2.50 0.67 0.44
CA ALA A 36 -3.40 -0.48 0.54
C ALA A 36 -2.71 -1.57 1.35
N GLY A 37 -3.49 -2.44 1.98
CA GLY A 37 -2.93 -3.55 2.71
C GLY A 37 -3.93 -4.69 2.83
N GLY A 38 -3.44 -5.83 3.28
CA GLY A 38 -4.28 -6.97 3.52
C GLY A 38 -3.56 -8.05 4.29
N TYR A 39 -4.35 -8.97 4.82
CA TYR A 39 -3.87 -10.15 5.49
C TYR A 39 -4.60 -11.36 4.93
N ASN A 40 -3.86 -12.39 4.56
CA ASN A 40 -4.42 -13.65 4.12
C ASN A 40 -4.41 -14.65 5.29
N PRO A 41 -5.56 -14.93 5.93
CA PRO A 41 -5.61 -15.81 7.10
C PRO A 41 -5.25 -17.26 6.79
N ASN A 42 -5.46 -17.72 5.54
CA ASN A 42 -5.15 -19.09 5.15
C ASN A 42 -3.64 -19.34 5.04
N THR A 43 -2.85 -18.30 4.80
CA THR A 43 -1.38 -18.41 4.60
C THR A 43 -0.58 -17.67 5.65
N GLY A 44 -1.23 -16.94 6.57
CA GLY A 44 -0.56 -16.08 7.54
C GLY A 44 0.19 -14.90 6.93
N ASN A 45 -0.02 -14.60 5.65
CA ASN A 45 0.78 -13.62 4.93
C ASN A 45 0.09 -12.26 4.92
N ALA A 46 0.74 -11.27 5.53
CA ALA A 46 0.33 -9.87 5.45
C ALA A 46 1.02 -9.18 4.27
N TRP A 47 0.40 -8.16 3.71
CA TRP A 47 1.04 -7.31 2.71
C TRP A 47 0.61 -5.86 2.85
N LYS A 48 1.49 -4.97 2.41
CA LYS A 48 1.27 -3.53 2.33
C LYS A 48 1.75 -3.00 1.00
N ALA A 49 0.98 -2.14 0.37
CA ALA A 49 1.30 -1.43 -0.86
C ALA A 49 1.27 0.07 -0.61
N GLN A 50 2.28 0.77 -1.11
CA GLN A 50 2.39 2.23 -1.00
C GLN A 50 2.78 2.82 -2.35
N LYS A 51 2.04 3.85 -2.79
CA LYS A 51 2.32 4.59 -4.01
C LYS A 51 3.01 5.90 -3.66
N ASN A 52 4.18 6.14 -4.24
CA ASN A 52 4.90 7.40 -4.05
C ASN A 52 4.40 8.50 -5.02
N GLN A 53 4.86 9.74 -4.82
CA GLN A 53 4.52 10.89 -5.68
C GLN A 53 4.92 10.67 -7.15
N ALA A 54 5.98 9.88 -7.40
CA ALA A 54 6.42 9.52 -8.75
C ALA A 54 5.57 8.41 -9.41
N GLY A 55 4.50 7.95 -8.74
CA GLY A 55 3.57 6.93 -9.23
C GLY A 55 4.08 5.49 -9.14
N VAL A 56 5.19 5.24 -8.45
CA VAL A 56 5.70 3.88 -8.20
C VAL A 56 4.94 3.28 -7.04
N THR A 57 4.30 2.13 -7.27
CA THR A 57 3.67 1.33 -6.22
C THR A 57 4.66 0.30 -5.72
N THR A 58 4.97 0.33 -4.43
CA THR A 58 5.82 -0.66 -3.74
C THR A 58 4.94 -1.52 -2.85
N THR A 59 4.87 -2.83 -3.15
CA THR A 59 4.18 -3.84 -2.35
C THR A 59 5.21 -4.66 -1.59
N ARG A 60 5.02 -4.84 -0.29
CA ARG A 60 5.84 -5.68 0.59
C ARG A 60 4.97 -6.71 1.28
N THR A 61 5.47 -7.93 1.43
CA THR A 61 4.79 -9.00 2.17
C THR A 61 5.54 -9.32 3.48
N SER A 62 4.84 -9.87 4.48
CA SER A 62 5.45 -10.31 5.74
C SER A 62 6.44 -11.45 5.53
N ASN A 63 6.25 -12.22 4.45
CA ASN A 63 7.15 -13.31 4.07
C ASN A 63 8.43 -12.83 3.37
N GLY A 64 8.67 -11.50 3.29
CA GLY A 64 9.92 -10.92 2.80
C GLY A 64 9.97 -10.57 1.30
N GLY A 65 8.86 -10.73 0.57
CA GLY A 65 8.78 -10.35 -0.84
C GLY A 65 8.57 -8.84 -1.01
N GLU A 66 9.25 -8.23 -1.98
CA GLU A 66 9.04 -6.83 -2.36
C GLU A 66 8.81 -6.72 -3.88
N ALA A 67 7.73 -6.06 -4.29
CA ALA A 67 7.45 -5.76 -5.69
C ALA A 67 7.32 -4.24 -5.87
N LYS A 68 7.96 -3.69 -6.90
CA LYS A 68 7.79 -2.30 -7.35
C LYS A 68 7.19 -2.30 -8.74
N THR A 69 6.10 -1.56 -8.93
CA THR A 69 5.42 -1.45 -10.23
C THR A 69 5.20 0.00 -10.62
N LYS A 70 5.30 0.29 -11.92
CA LYS A 70 4.99 1.59 -12.52
C LYS A 70 4.63 1.39 -14.00
N ASN A 71 3.50 1.92 -14.45
CA ASN A 71 3.07 1.92 -15.86
C ASN A 71 3.13 0.53 -16.52
N GLY A 72 2.63 -0.52 -15.83
CA GLY A 72 2.65 -1.89 -16.32
C GLY A 72 4.01 -2.60 -16.32
N LYS A 73 5.08 -1.90 -15.93
CA LYS A 73 6.43 -2.46 -15.68
C LYS A 73 6.58 -2.76 -14.20
N GLY A 74 7.42 -3.74 -13.86
CA GLY A 74 7.67 -4.07 -12.46
C GLY A 74 8.96 -4.82 -12.22
N VAL A 75 9.44 -4.72 -10.99
CA VAL A 75 10.56 -5.50 -10.45
C VAL A 75 10.07 -6.17 -9.18
N TYR A 76 10.33 -7.46 -9.04
CA TYR A 76 9.99 -8.27 -7.88
C TYR A 76 11.27 -8.88 -7.29
N LYS A 77 11.46 -8.71 -6.00
CA LYS A 77 12.51 -9.37 -5.23
C LYS A 77 11.87 -10.44 -4.35
N SER A 78 12.29 -11.69 -4.57
CA SER A 78 11.83 -12.82 -3.78
C SER A 78 12.42 -12.77 -2.36
N PRO A 79 11.79 -13.46 -1.41
CA PRO A 79 12.36 -13.67 -0.08
C PRO A 79 13.75 -14.34 -0.11
N SER A 80 13.98 -15.20 -1.12
CA SER A 80 15.27 -15.86 -1.35
C SER A 80 16.33 -14.97 -2.03
N GLY A 81 16.02 -13.70 -2.31
CA GLY A 81 16.95 -12.72 -2.89
C GLY A 81 16.94 -12.65 -4.42
N LYS A 82 16.22 -13.55 -5.10
CA LYS A 82 16.08 -13.56 -6.56
C LYS A 82 15.36 -12.30 -7.04
N THR A 83 15.85 -11.65 -8.07
CA THR A 83 15.23 -10.45 -8.64
C THR A 83 14.66 -10.74 -10.02
N CYS A 84 13.34 -10.65 -10.14
CA CYS A 84 12.61 -10.74 -11.38
C CYS A 84 12.19 -9.36 -11.89
N TYR A 85 12.13 -9.18 -13.20
CA TYR A 85 11.65 -7.95 -13.82
C TYR A 85 10.68 -8.25 -14.96
N LYS A 86 9.78 -7.29 -15.20
CA LYS A 86 8.89 -7.24 -16.34
C LYS A 86 8.91 -5.81 -16.90
N SER A 87 9.23 -5.71 -18.17
CA SER A 87 9.21 -4.47 -18.95
C SER A 87 8.19 -4.57 -20.08
N ALA A 88 8.13 -3.56 -20.95
CA ALA A 88 7.26 -3.60 -22.12
C ALA A 88 7.67 -4.69 -23.12
N ASN A 89 8.96 -4.99 -23.21
CA ASN A 89 9.53 -5.79 -24.31
C ASN A 89 10.24 -7.07 -23.82
N SER A 90 10.36 -7.27 -22.51
CA SER A 90 11.11 -8.38 -21.93
C SER A 90 10.70 -8.65 -20.49
N GLN A 91 10.88 -9.90 -20.05
CA GLN A 91 10.73 -10.36 -18.69
C GLN A 91 11.83 -11.39 -18.38
N GLY A 92 12.27 -11.44 -17.12
CA GLY A 92 13.31 -12.39 -16.70
C GLY A 92 13.56 -12.35 -15.20
N CYS A 93 14.35 -13.30 -14.70
CA CYS A 93 14.76 -13.34 -13.31
C CYS A 93 16.24 -13.67 -13.20
N ASN A 94 16.94 -12.95 -12.33
CA ASN A 94 18.30 -13.24 -11.90
C ASN A 94 18.23 -13.77 -10.46
#